data_AF-A0A078M2R9-F1
#
_entry.id   AF-A0A078M2R9-F1
#
_cell.length_a   1.000
_cell.length_b   1.000
_cell.length_c   1.000
_cell.angle_alpha   90.00
_cell.angle_beta   90.00
_cell.angle_gamma   90.00
#
_symmetry.space_group_name_H-M   'P 1'
#
loop_
_entity.id
_entity.type
_entity.pdbx_description
1 polymer ?
#
loop_
_entity_poly.entity_id
_entity_poly.type
_entity_poly.pdbx_seq_one_letter_code
_entity_poly.pdbx_strand_id
1 'polypeptide(L)'
;MSEQRARFRAMQEGTAEDWGLISSHFRPFAKQLPDRILTHLQLLDGDFGGFPIDRLQHSLQTATRAHRDGRDEEYVVCALLHDIGDTLGTYNHPDIAAAMLKPFVSAENLWMVEKHGVFQGYYFFHHLGMDRHLRDQFKDHPLYQRTAEFCALYDAPAFDPDYPTEPLSFFEPMLRRVFARPRESMYA
;
A
#
# COMPACT_ATOMS: atom_id res chain seq x y z
N MET A 1 12.10 -22.15 -25.77
CA MET A 1 13.16 -21.28 -26.34
C MET A 1 13.69 -20.41 -25.22
N SER A 2 15.01 -20.23 -25.11
CA SER A 2 15.59 -19.33 -24.09
C SER A 2 15.10 -17.91 -24.32
N GLU A 3 14.71 -17.21 -23.25
CA GLU A 3 14.32 -15.80 -23.32
C GLU A 3 15.52 -14.99 -23.85
N GLN A 4 15.27 -14.08 -24.81
CA GLN A 4 16.33 -13.22 -25.36
C GLN A 4 16.76 -12.23 -24.27
N ARG A 5 18.07 -11.94 -24.19
CA ARG A 5 18.65 -11.04 -23.19
C ARG A 5 19.60 -10.06 -23.86
N ALA A 6 19.65 -8.84 -23.32
CA ALA A 6 20.67 -7.87 -23.67
C ALA A 6 22.08 -8.44 -23.40
N ARG A 7 23.07 -8.03 -24.20
CA ARG A 7 24.42 -8.63 -24.19
C ARG A 7 25.49 -7.73 -23.57
N PHE A 8 25.17 -6.49 -23.24
CA PHE A 8 26.11 -5.56 -22.60
C PHE A 8 26.55 -6.07 -21.21
N ARG A 9 27.78 -5.74 -20.80
CA ARG A 9 28.29 -6.02 -19.45
C ARG A 9 28.17 -4.82 -18.52
N ALA A 10 28.14 -3.61 -19.09
CA ALA A 10 27.87 -2.35 -18.40
C ALA A 10 26.86 -1.52 -19.20
N MET A 11 26.02 -0.72 -18.53
CA MET A 11 24.95 0.05 -19.21
C MET A 11 25.49 1.00 -20.30
N GLN A 12 26.72 1.51 -20.17
CA GLN A 12 27.38 2.37 -21.15
C GLN A 12 27.71 1.64 -22.47
N GLU A 13 27.76 0.31 -22.45
CA GLU A 13 27.97 -0.53 -23.64
C GLU A 13 26.64 -0.88 -24.33
N GLY A 14 25.50 -0.53 -23.73
CA GLY A 14 24.18 -0.91 -24.21
C GLY A 14 23.86 -0.29 -25.56
N THR A 15 23.36 -1.11 -26.49
CA THR A 15 22.92 -0.67 -27.82
C THR A 15 21.43 -0.37 -27.85
N ALA A 16 20.96 0.34 -28.88
CA ALA A 16 19.53 0.56 -29.09
C ALA A 16 18.74 -0.77 -29.23
N GLU A 17 19.36 -1.81 -29.79
CA GLU A 17 18.76 -3.15 -29.89
C GLU A 17 18.59 -3.79 -28.51
N ASP A 18 19.62 -3.72 -27.65
CA ASP A 18 19.55 -4.21 -26.27
C ASP A 18 18.42 -3.53 -25.48
N TRP A 19 18.29 -2.20 -25.60
CA TRP A 19 17.26 -1.43 -24.92
C TRP A 19 15.86 -1.66 -25.51
N GLY A 20 15.76 -1.85 -26.83
CA GLY A 20 14.52 -2.26 -27.48
C GLY A 20 14.02 -3.61 -26.95
N LEU A 21 14.92 -4.56 -26.80
CA LEU A 21 14.64 -5.87 -26.20
C LEU A 21 14.19 -5.72 -24.73
N ILE A 22 14.95 -5.00 -23.89
CA ILE A 22 14.57 -4.78 -22.48
C ILE A 22 13.19 -4.12 -22.35
N SER A 23 12.92 -3.09 -23.15
CA SER A 23 11.62 -2.41 -23.19
C SER A 23 10.48 -3.37 -23.57
N SER A 24 10.72 -4.29 -24.50
CA SER A 24 9.74 -5.31 -24.89
C SER A 24 9.38 -6.27 -23.75
N HIS A 25 10.32 -6.61 -22.86
CA HIS A 25 10.07 -7.40 -21.65
C HIS A 25 9.43 -6.59 -20.52
N PHE A 26 9.73 -5.29 -20.43
CA PHE A 26 9.19 -4.42 -19.37
C PHE A 26 7.67 -4.24 -19.46
N ARG A 27 7.11 -4.08 -20.67
CA ARG A 27 5.66 -3.86 -20.84
C ARG A 27 4.78 -4.98 -20.24
N PRO A 28 4.98 -6.28 -20.57
CA PRO A 28 4.21 -7.35 -19.94
C PRO A 28 4.52 -7.47 -18.44
N PHE A 29 5.78 -7.25 -18.03
CA PHE A 29 6.15 -7.26 -16.61
C PHE A 29 5.40 -6.19 -15.81
N ALA A 30 5.32 -4.96 -16.32
CA ALA A 30 4.61 -3.85 -15.68
C ALA A 30 3.09 -4.14 -15.57
N LYS A 31 2.47 -4.71 -16.60
CA LYS A 31 1.05 -5.10 -16.57
C LYS A 31 0.70 -6.14 -15.50
N GLN A 32 1.67 -6.96 -15.08
CA GLN A 32 1.51 -7.96 -14.02
C GLN A 32 1.76 -7.40 -12.61
N LEU A 33 1.98 -6.09 -12.45
CA LEU A 33 2.17 -5.48 -11.13
C LEU A 33 1.03 -5.78 -10.14
N PRO A 34 -0.27 -5.69 -10.52
CA PRO A 34 -1.36 -6.02 -9.62
C PRO A 34 -1.26 -7.44 -9.04
N ASP A 35 -0.87 -8.42 -9.85
CA ASP A 35 -0.74 -9.82 -9.41
C ASP A 35 0.35 -9.97 -8.35
N ARG A 36 1.49 -9.29 -8.57
CA ARG A 36 2.58 -9.30 -7.58
C ARG A 36 2.18 -8.61 -6.29
N ILE A 37 1.45 -7.50 -6.35
CA ILE A 37 0.94 -6.82 -5.15
C ILE A 37 0.01 -7.74 -4.36
N LEU A 38 -0.91 -8.44 -5.04
CA LEU A 38 -1.79 -9.42 -4.40
C LEU A 38 -1.01 -10.57 -3.75
N THR A 39 0.00 -11.11 -4.44
CA THR A 39 0.89 -12.13 -3.87
C THR A 39 1.62 -11.62 -2.62
N HIS A 40 2.10 -10.37 -2.64
CA HIS A 40 2.78 -9.78 -1.49
C HIS A 40 1.81 -9.51 -0.33
N LEU A 41 0.59 -9.08 -0.60
CA LEU A 41 -0.42 -8.88 0.43
C LEU A 41 -0.80 -10.20 1.12
N GLN A 42 -0.82 -11.31 0.37
CA GLN A 42 -1.04 -12.65 0.93
C GLN A 42 0.08 -13.13 1.86
N LEU A 43 1.27 -12.51 1.84
CA LEU A 43 2.33 -12.83 2.81
C LEU A 43 1.97 -12.39 4.24
N LEU A 44 0.96 -11.52 4.39
CA LEU A 44 0.43 -11.11 5.70
C LEU A 44 -0.53 -12.15 6.31
N ASP A 45 -0.94 -13.16 5.54
CA ASP A 45 -1.84 -14.23 6.00
C ASP A 45 -1.16 -15.07 7.09
N GLY A 46 -1.84 -15.21 8.23
CA GLY A 46 -1.33 -15.92 9.39
C GLY A 46 -0.22 -15.21 10.19
N ASP A 47 0.23 -14.01 9.80
CA ASP A 47 1.09 -13.19 10.66
C ASP A 47 0.25 -12.33 11.61
N PHE A 48 0.14 -12.78 12.87
CA PHE A 48 -0.62 -12.07 13.90
C PHE A 48 0.17 -10.92 14.54
N GLY A 49 1.50 -10.97 14.60
CA GLY A 49 2.27 -9.95 15.34
C GLY A 49 1.86 -9.69 16.80
N GLY A 50 1.05 -10.58 17.41
CA GLY A 50 0.44 -10.38 18.74
C GLY A 50 -0.94 -9.71 18.74
N PHE A 51 -1.49 -9.35 17.58
CA PHE A 51 -2.85 -8.86 17.41
C PHE A 51 -3.89 -9.99 17.50
N PRO A 52 -5.18 -9.66 17.74
CA PRO A 52 -6.27 -10.65 17.77
C PRO A 52 -6.62 -11.25 16.39
N ILE A 53 -6.18 -10.63 15.30
CA ILE A 53 -6.33 -11.11 13.92
C ILE A 53 -4.99 -10.98 13.19
N ASP A 54 -4.80 -11.70 12.09
CA ASP A 54 -3.61 -11.52 11.24
C ASP A 54 -3.63 -10.20 10.47
N ARG A 55 -2.45 -9.79 9.99
CA ARG A 55 -2.26 -8.53 9.26
C ARG A 55 -3.02 -8.48 7.92
N LEU A 56 -3.28 -9.64 7.30
CA LEU A 56 -4.12 -9.69 6.09
C LEU A 56 -5.57 -9.36 6.45
N GLN A 57 -6.12 -9.96 7.50
CA GLN A 57 -7.47 -9.66 8.00
C GLN A 57 -7.59 -8.21 8.44
N HIS A 58 -6.56 -7.65 9.10
CA HIS A 58 -6.52 -6.21 9.39
C HIS A 58 -6.66 -5.36 8.12
N SER A 59 -5.84 -5.64 7.11
CA SER A 59 -5.90 -4.95 5.81
C SER A 59 -7.29 -5.05 5.14
N LEU A 60 -7.89 -6.25 5.16
CA LEU A 60 -9.23 -6.50 4.60
C LEU A 60 -10.33 -5.80 5.40
N GLN A 61 -10.23 -5.76 6.72
CA GLN A 61 -11.18 -5.06 7.60
C GLN A 61 -11.13 -3.55 7.36
N THR A 62 -9.93 -2.97 7.30
CA THR A 62 -9.72 -1.54 7.02
C THR A 62 -10.34 -1.16 5.67
N ALA A 63 -10.08 -1.97 4.62
CA ALA A 63 -10.67 -1.77 3.29
C ALA A 63 -12.19 -1.97 3.27
N THR A 64 -12.70 -2.99 3.98
CA THR A 64 -14.14 -3.27 4.08
C THR A 64 -14.88 -2.11 4.73
N ARG A 65 -14.34 -1.56 5.83
CA ARG A 65 -14.93 -0.42 6.52
C ARG A 65 -14.96 0.81 5.62
N ALA A 66 -13.86 1.13 4.94
CA ALA A 66 -13.80 2.24 4.00
C ALA A 66 -14.78 2.06 2.82
N HIS A 67 -14.88 0.85 2.27
CA HIS A 67 -15.81 0.54 1.18
C HIS A 67 -17.27 0.72 1.61
N ARG A 68 -17.65 0.17 2.77
CA ARG A 68 -19.02 0.28 3.30
C ARG A 68 -19.41 1.71 3.69
N ASP A 69 -18.42 2.55 4.01
CA ASP A 69 -18.60 3.98 4.23
C ASP A 69 -18.67 4.81 2.92
N GLY A 70 -18.68 4.15 1.75
CA GLY A 70 -18.87 4.79 0.46
C GLY A 70 -17.65 5.53 -0.08
N ARG A 71 -16.45 5.20 0.40
CA ARG A 71 -15.19 5.76 -0.13
C ARG A 71 -14.95 5.26 -1.56
N ASP A 72 -14.26 6.08 -2.35
CA ASP A 72 -13.90 5.73 -3.73
C ASP A 72 -12.89 4.57 -3.81
N GLU A 73 -12.74 3.98 -5.00
CA GLU A 73 -11.87 2.81 -5.19
C GLU A 73 -10.40 3.09 -4.87
N GLU A 74 -9.91 4.30 -5.11
CA GLU A 74 -8.52 4.66 -4.80
C GLU A 74 -8.30 4.65 -3.28
N TYR A 75 -9.21 5.26 -2.53
CA TYR A 75 -9.17 5.27 -1.08
C TYR A 75 -9.29 3.85 -0.50
N VAL A 76 -10.21 3.03 -1.02
CA VAL A 76 -10.37 1.63 -0.58
C VAL A 76 -9.11 0.82 -0.85
N VAL A 77 -8.45 1.02 -2.00
CA VAL A 77 -7.18 0.35 -2.33
C VAL A 77 -6.04 0.87 -1.44
N CYS A 78 -5.99 2.17 -1.12
CA CYS A 78 -5.04 2.70 -0.14
C CYS A 78 -5.26 2.10 1.25
N ALA A 79 -6.51 1.97 1.69
CA ALA A 79 -6.87 1.31 2.94
C ALA A 79 -6.46 -0.16 2.95
N LEU A 80 -6.65 -0.89 1.83
CA LEU A 80 -6.22 -2.27 1.69
C LEU A 80 -4.69 -2.45 1.76
N LEU A 81 -3.94 -1.46 1.27
CA LEU A 81 -2.49 -1.58 1.06
C LEU A 81 -1.66 -0.78 2.05
N HIS A 82 -2.27 -0.09 3.03
CA HIS A 82 -1.54 0.82 3.92
C HIS A 82 -0.42 0.12 4.72
N ASP A 83 -0.64 -1.15 5.09
CA ASP A 83 0.27 -1.98 5.88
C ASP A 83 1.04 -3.04 5.08
N ILE A 84 0.91 -3.08 3.74
CA ILE A 84 1.61 -4.08 2.90
C ILE A 84 3.14 -4.07 3.09
N GLY A 85 3.69 -2.97 3.58
CA GLY A 85 5.10 -2.79 3.88
C GLY A 85 5.62 -3.55 5.10
N ASP A 86 4.76 -4.11 5.96
CA ASP A 86 5.15 -4.69 7.26
C ASP A 86 6.27 -5.74 7.14
N THR A 87 6.21 -6.55 6.08
CA THR A 87 7.17 -7.65 5.84
C THR A 87 8.53 -7.20 5.33
N LEU A 88 8.62 -5.97 4.79
CA LEU A 88 9.84 -5.44 4.16
C LEU A 88 10.45 -4.28 4.93
N GLY A 89 9.63 -3.47 5.60
CA GLY A 89 10.00 -2.25 6.29
C GLY A 89 9.54 -2.26 7.74
N THR A 90 9.95 -3.22 8.55
CA THR A 90 9.49 -3.36 9.96
C THR A 90 9.66 -2.11 10.83
N TYR A 91 10.52 -1.16 10.42
CA TYR A 91 10.75 0.11 11.13
C TYR A 91 10.14 1.34 10.45
N ASN A 92 9.60 1.19 9.24
CA ASN A 92 9.11 2.29 8.41
C ASN A 92 8.14 1.80 7.32
N HIS A 93 7.29 0.83 7.64
CA HIS A 93 6.41 0.16 6.70
C HIS A 93 5.52 1.11 5.88
N PRO A 94 5.06 2.28 6.41
CA PRO A 94 4.24 3.20 5.63
C PRO A 94 5.00 3.76 4.41
N ASP A 95 6.33 3.90 4.51
CA ASP A 95 7.17 4.40 3.43
C ASP A 95 7.19 3.43 2.25
N ILE A 96 7.19 2.12 2.52
CA ILE A 96 7.18 1.08 1.49
C ILE A 96 5.83 1.10 0.75
N ALA A 97 4.72 1.15 1.49
CA ALA A 97 3.39 1.26 0.90
C ALA A 97 3.26 2.54 0.06
N ALA A 98 3.71 3.68 0.59
CA ALA A 98 3.68 4.97 -0.10
C ALA A 98 4.52 4.93 -1.38
N ALA A 99 5.76 4.42 -1.35
CA ALA A 99 6.62 4.35 -2.52
C ALA A 99 5.99 3.53 -3.67
N MET A 100 5.32 2.43 -3.33
CA MET A 100 4.59 1.59 -4.28
C MET A 100 3.36 2.31 -4.87
N LEU A 101 2.58 3.00 -4.05
CA LEU A 101 1.34 3.67 -4.44
C LEU A 101 1.56 4.98 -5.20
N LYS A 102 2.67 5.67 -4.95
CA LYS A 102 2.97 7.02 -5.45
C LYS A 102 2.66 7.26 -6.93
N PRO A 103 2.98 6.35 -7.87
CA PRO A 103 2.67 6.59 -9.29
C PRO A 103 1.18 6.50 -9.63
N PHE A 104 0.34 5.92 -8.77
CA PHE A 104 -1.02 5.49 -9.12
C PHE A 104 -2.13 6.24 -8.38
N VAL A 105 -1.80 6.93 -7.28
CA VAL A 105 -2.78 7.57 -6.38
C VAL A 105 -2.58 9.09 -6.29
N SER A 106 -3.56 9.77 -5.74
CA SER A 106 -3.53 11.21 -5.44
C SER A 106 -2.52 11.53 -4.33
N ALA A 107 -2.03 12.78 -4.31
CA ALA A 107 -1.12 13.23 -3.27
C ALA A 107 -1.77 13.14 -1.87
N GLU A 108 -3.09 13.32 -1.80
CA GLU A 108 -3.88 13.25 -0.58
C GLU A 108 -3.93 11.85 0.01
N ASN A 109 -4.19 10.84 -0.82
CA ASN A 109 -4.18 9.44 -0.40
C ASN A 109 -2.76 8.94 -0.12
N LEU A 110 -1.77 9.40 -0.90
CA LEU A 110 -0.38 9.07 -0.66
C LEU A 110 0.08 9.56 0.71
N TRP A 111 -0.22 10.81 1.06
CA TRP A 111 0.14 11.38 2.36
C TRP A 111 -0.58 10.69 3.52
N MET A 112 -1.84 10.32 3.33
CA MET A 112 -2.59 9.53 4.31
C MET A 112 -1.88 8.20 4.60
N VAL A 113 -1.53 7.44 3.56
CA VAL A 113 -0.80 6.18 3.71
C VAL A 113 0.58 6.41 4.32
N GLU A 114 1.35 7.39 3.86
CA GLU A 114 2.70 7.63 4.37
C GLU A 114 2.70 8.00 5.87
N LYS A 115 1.70 8.75 6.34
CA LYS A 115 1.66 9.26 7.71
C LYS A 115 0.81 8.42 8.67
N HIS A 116 0.08 7.41 8.18
CA HIS A 116 -0.89 6.68 9.01
C HIS A 116 -0.25 6.13 10.30
N GLY A 117 0.96 5.57 10.25
CA GLY A 117 1.60 4.96 11.42
C GLY A 117 1.80 5.94 12.60
N VAL A 118 2.15 7.20 12.32
CA VAL A 118 2.27 8.23 13.38
C VAL A 118 0.89 8.64 13.91
N PHE A 119 -0.14 8.64 13.07
CA PHE A 119 -1.50 8.97 13.46
C PHE A 119 -2.20 7.85 14.24
N GLN A 120 -1.99 6.59 13.84
CA GLN A 120 -2.44 5.38 14.51
C GLN A 120 -1.82 5.26 15.91
N GLY A 121 -0.57 5.74 16.07
CA GLY A 121 0.11 5.85 17.35
C GLY A 121 -0.70 6.55 18.45
N TYR A 122 -1.66 7.42 18.09
CA TYR A 122 -2.60 8.02 19.04
C TYR A 122 -3.31 6.99 19.94
N TYR A 123 -3.60 5.80 19.41
CA TYR A 123 -4.33 4.76 20.10
C TYR A 123 -3.47 3.92 21.05
N PHE A 124 -2.14 3.84 20.86
CA PHE A 124 -1.31 2.89 21.63
C PHE A 124 0.05 3.41 22.12
N PHE A 125 0.62 4.48 21.58
CA PHE A 125 1.94 4.97 21.96
C PHE A 125 2.09 5.24 23.46
N HIS A 126 1.06 5.76 24.12
CA HIS A 126 1.05 6.02 25.56
C HIS A 126 1.16 4.75 26.42
N HIS A 127 0.77 3.58 25.90
CA HIS A 127 1.01 2.28 26.54
C HIS A 127 2.46 1.80 26.40
N LEU A 128 3.22 2.39 25.47
CA LEU A 128 4.63 2.10 25.21
C LEU A 128 5.57 3.18 25.78
N GLY A 129 5.06 4.13 26.57
CA GLY A 129 5.84 5.25 27.10
C GLY A 129 6.18 6.33 26.07
N MET A 130 5.53 6.31 24.90
CA MET A 130 5.69 7.28 23.83
C MET A 130 4.57 8.33 23.86
N ASP A 131 4.78 9.46 23.18
CA ASP A 131 3.77 10.51 23.08
C ASP A 131 2.69 10.15 22.06
N ARG A 132 1.47 9.87 22.53
CA ARG A 132 0.31 9.64 21.64
C ARG A 132 -0.07 10.86 20.79
N HIS A 133 0.35 12.06 21.20
CA HIS A 133 0.12 13.30 20.47
C HIS A 133 1.21 13.60 19.43
N LEU A 134 2.12 12.66 19.14
CA LEU A 134 3.17 12.84 18.13
C LEU A 134 2.64 13.28 16.75
N ARG A 135 1.40 12.89 16.41
CA ARG A 135 0.71 13.35 15.19
C ARG A 135 0.52 14.87 15.13
N ASP A 136 0.47 15.56 16.27
CA ASP A 136 0.19 17.01 16.36
C ASP A 136 1.32 17.88 15.79
N GLN A 137 2.49 17.29 15.50
CA GLN A 137 3.52 17.91 14.68
C GLN A 137 3.00 18.28 13.27
N PHE A 138 1.92 17.64 12.81
CA PHE A 138 1.28 17.89 11.52
C PHE A 138 -0.04 18.66 11.64
N LYS A 139 -0.40 19.22 12.81
CA LYS A 139 -1.73 19.82 13.06
C LYS A 139 -2.13 20.91 12.07
N ASP A 140 -1.17 21.63 11.51
CA ASP A 140 -1.38 22.72 10.56
C ASP A 140 -1.34 22.24 9.09
N HIS A 141 -1.08 20.94 8.86
CA HIS A 141 -1.09 20.36 7.51
C HIS A 141 -2.53 20.14 7.03
N PRO A 142 -2.88 20.49 5.78
CA PRO A 142 -4.25 20.41 5.27
C PRO A 142 -4.85 19.00 5.32
N LEU A 143 -4.00 17.97 5.33
CA LEU A 143 -4.41 16.57 5.35
C LEU A 143 -4.45 15.95 6.75
N TYR A 144 -4.15 16.71 7.81
CA TYR A 144 -4.16 16.19 9.19
C TYR A 144 -5.49 15.50 9.52
N GLN A 145 -6.62 16.18 9.26
CA GLN A 145 -7.94 15.64 9.58
C GLN A 145 -8.27 14.40 8.76
N ARG A 146 -7.84 14.35 7.49
CA ARG A 146 -8.04 13.18 6.62
C ARG A 146 -7.36 11.94 7.21
N THR A 147 -6.12 12.06 7.67
CA THR A 147 -5.37 10.91 8.21
C THR A 147 -5.83 10.55 9.62
N ALA A 148 -6.21 11.53 10.43
CA ALA A 148 -6.83 11.28 11.72
C ALA A 148 -8.17 10.52 11.57
N GLU A 149 -8.99 10.91 10.59
CA GLU A 149 -10.25 10.23 10.24
C GLU A 149 -9.99 8.80 9.74
N PHE A 150 -9.00 8.60 8.86
CA PHE A 150 -8.61 7.26 8.40
C PHE A 150 -8.32 6.31 9.57
N CYS A 151 -7.45 6.74 10.48
CA CYS A 151 -7.10 5.93 11.64
C CYS A 151 -8.30 5.73 12.59
N ALA A 152 -9.16 6.73 12.76
CA ALA A 152 -10.31 6.63 13.67
C ALA A 152 -11.44 5.72 13.16
N LEU A 153 -11.75 5.80 11.87
CA LEU A 153 -12.91 5.12 11.30
C LEU A 153 -12.57 3.74 10.73
N TYR A 154 -11.35 3.54 10.24
CA TYR A 154 -11.01 2.36 9.45
C TYR A 154 -9.89 1.54 10.07
N ASP A 155 -8.71 2.14 10.26
CA ASP A 155 -7.50 1.40 10.64
C ASP A 155 -7.52 0.96 12.13
N ALA A 156 -7.63 1.87 13.10
CA ALA A 156 -7.63 1.49 14.52
C ALA A 156 -8.75 0.51 14.95
N PRO A 157 -9.99 0.54 14.41
CA PRO A 157 -11.02 -0.45 14.76
C PRO A 157 -10.93 -1.77 13.97
N ALA A 158 -9.99 -1.94 13.04
CA ALA A 158 -9.85 -3.13 12.20
C ALA A 158 -9.04 -4.26 12.85
N PHE A 159 -9.39 -4.62 14.09
CA PHE A 159 -8.77 -5.72 14.84
C PHE A 159 -9.83 -6.65 15.47
N ASP A 160 -11.02 -6.73 14.88
CA ASP A 160 -12.18 -7.41 15.46
C ASP A 160 -12.35 -8.80 14.84
N PRO A 161 -12.12 -9.92 15.57
CA PRO A 161 -12.27 -11.27 15.03
C PRO A 161 -13.67 -11.60 14.50
N ASP A 162 -14.69 -10.88 14.97
CA ASP A 162 -16.09 -11.14 14.63
C ASP A 162 -16.62 -10.18 13.53
N TYR A 163 -15.81 -9.24 13.05
CA TYR A 163 -16.26 -8.27 12.05
C TYR A 163 -16.48 -8.94 10.68
N PRO A 164 -17.69 -8.84 10.09
CA PRO A 164 -17.96 -9.41 8.77
C PRO A 164 -17.09 -8.71 7.71
N THR A 165 -16.11 -9.41 7.16
CA THR A 165 -15.06 -8.84 6.30
C THR A 165 -15.21 -9.35 4.86
N GLU A 166 -15.05 -8.47 3.87
CA GLU A 166 -15.05 -8.90 2.48
C GLU A 166 -13.75 -9.65 2.15
N PRO A 167 -13.78 -10.72 1.34
CA PRO A 167 -12.58 -11.47 0.98
C PRO A 167 -11.66 -10.66 0.06
N LEU A 168 -10.37 -11.02 -0.02
CA LEU A 168 -9.43 -10.36 -0.92
C LEU A 168 -9.92 -10.28 -2.37
N SER A 169 -10.58 -11.35 -2.86
CA SER A 169 -11.14 -11.43 -4.21
C SER A 169 -12.21 -10.37 -4.51
N PHE A 170 -12.86 -9.82 -3.48
CA PHE A 170 -13.78 -8.69 -3.62
C PHE A 170 -13.06 -7.40 -4.07
N PHE A 171 -11.85 -7.17 -3.53
CA PHE A 171 -11.06 -5.97 -3.80
C PHE A 171 -10.15 -6.08 -5.03
N GLU A 172 -9.83 -7.30 -5.48
CA GLU A 172 -8.96 -7.54 -6.64
C GLU A 172 -9.33 -6.70 -7.88
N PRO A 173 -10.62 -6.58 -8.30
CA PRO A 173 -10.97 -5.78 -9.46
C PRO A 173 -10.68 -4.28 -9.28
N MET A 174 -10.85 -3.74 -8.07
CA MET A 174 -10.56 -2.33 -7.76
C MET A 174 -9.06 -2.07 -7.82
N LEU A 175 -8.26 -2.95 -7.19
CA LEU A 175 -6.81 -2.88 -7.21
C LEU A 175 -6.28 -2.92 -8.65
N ARG A 176 -6.79 -3.83 -9.48
CA ARG A 176 -6.40 -3.91 -10.90
C ARG A 176 -6.71 -2.62 -11.67
N ARG A 177 -7.82 -1.95 -11.37
CA ARG A 177 -8.17 -0.66 -12.00
C ARG A 177 -7.26 0.48 -11.55
N VAL A 178 -6.96 0.58 -10.24
CA VAL A 178 -6.05 1.61 -9.69
C VAL A 178 -4.65 1.48 -10.28
N PHE A 179 -4.14 0.25 -10.40
CA PHE A 179 -2.80 -0.03 -10.93
C PHE A 179 -2.76 -0.20 -12.45
N ALA A 180 -3.87 0.00 -13.17
CA ALA A 180 -3.92 -0.19 -14.63
C ALA A 180 -3.04 0.79 -15.40
N ARG A 181 -2.89 2.02 -14.89
CA ARG A 181 -2.07 3.06 -15.50
C ARG A 181 -1.57 4.06 -14.44
N PRO A 182 -0.26 4.37 -14.42
CA PRO A 182 0.26 5.42 -13.55
C PRO A 182 -0.26 6.80 -13.96
N ARG A 183 -0.49 7.67 -12.97
CA ARG A 183 -0.81 9.10 -13.12
C ARG A 183 0.44 9.92 -13.42
N GLU A 184 1.51 9.65 -12.67
CA GLU A 184 2.77 10.38 -12.75
C GLU A 184 3.94 9.39 -12.73
N SER A 185 4.64 9.24 -13.86
CA SER A 185 5.87 8.44 -13.94
C SER A 185 6.70 8.82 -15.16
N MET A 186 8.03 8.83 -15.01
CA MET A 186 8.97 8.96 -16.14
C MET A 186 9.00 7.71 -17.04
N TYR A 187 8.38 6.62 -16.60
CA TYR A 187 8.36 5.33 -17.27
C TYR A 187 6.97 4.96 -17.83
N ALA A 188 6.00 5.89 -17.76
CA ALA A 188 4.63 5.71 -18.25
C ALA A 188 4.51 5.80 -19.78
#